data_AF-A0A5V9KRH5-F1
#
_entry.id   AF-A0A5V9KRH5-F1
#
_cell.length_a   1.000
_cell.length_b   1.000
_cell.length_c   1.000
_cell.angle_alpha   90.00
_cell.angle_beta   90.00
_cell.angle_gamma   90.00
#
_symmetry.space_group_name_H-M   'P 1'
#
loop_
_entity.id
_entity.type
_entity.pdbx_description
1 polymer ?
#
loop_
_entity_poly.entity_id
_entity_poly.type
_entity_poly.pdbx_seq_one_letter_code
_entity_poly.pdbx_strand_id
1 'polypeptide(L)'
;MLHHCQAKSLDDIYLEDIPHIIHPATAVHDLEDTALPNRIIQEWNLPQGYTQFVSRYHQFHHQRPWLAYRDTLDDIRYGKIVLLRKDITGNAGPGVISNGNLRNDLPLSLFTRLRDIISRQLKRPGYYVRSTTPAQHAQSTKTINSKAAGRLLAAGGLYNGNVEGFRHTAEQLGGEAVEGYDQVLNETTSGMLVAAASLLVIRNPRSADELTSYLGKYKKAHVLLDDMNVSELNYMRRDRAEYLALRGQFNNTVRPNFLKSLSDHPDALATFEPNDLMKLATGKVPSGWQVHHKIPLDDGGTNAIDNLVLIQNSPYHSALSKAQSIITKDLPYNSSTKVLWPSPNGVIYPVGK
;
A
#
# COMPACT_ATOMS: atom_id res chain seq x y z
N MET A 1 7.61 -16.49 -17.35
CA MET A 1 7.89 -17.57 -16.38
C MET A 1 7.91 -17.11 -14.92
N LEU A 2 8.35 -15.88 -14.62
CA LEU A 2 8.59 -15.42 -13.24
C LEU A 2 7.35 -15.18 -12.35
N HIS A 3 6.17 -14.94 -12.92
CA HIS A 3 4.92 -14.69 -12.17
C HIS A 3 4.46 -15.86 -11.28
N HIS A 4 4.83 -17.08 -11.66
CA HIS A 4 4.53 -18.31 -10.91
C HIS A 4 5.57 -18.59 -9.83
N CYS A 5 6.44 -17.62 -9.54
CA CYS A 5 7.48 -17.75 -8.53
C CYS A 5 7.24 -16.77 -7.38
N GLN A 6 7.70 -17.14 -6.19
CA GLN A 6 7.71 -16.29 -5.00
C GLN A 6 9.15 -16.13 -4.50
N ALA A 7 9.58 -14.89 -4.24
CA ALA A 7 10.83 -14.61 -3.56
C ALA A 7 10.65 -14.73 -2.04
N LYS A 8 11.55 -15.45 -1.37
CA LYS A 8 11.61 -15.59 0.09
C LYS A 8 13.02 -15.34 0.61
N SER A 9 13.11 -14.91 1.87
CA SER A 9 14.40 -14.89 2.57
C SER A 9 14.83 -16.32 2.88
N LEU A 10 16.14 -16.57 2.89
CA LEU A 10 16.73 -17.84 3.28
C LEU A 10 16.29 -18.30 4.68
N ASP A 11 16.03 -17.36 5.59
CA ASP A 11 15.61 -17.64 6.96
C ASP A 11 14.18 -18.19 7.05
N ASP A 12 13.34 -17.88 6.06
CA ASP A 12 11.92 -18.26 5.99
C ASP A 12 11.67 -19.59 5.25
N ILE A 13 12.74 -20.34 4.97
CA ILE A 13 12.69 -21.62 4.25
C ILE A 13 12.60 -22.79 5.21
N TYR A 14 11.66 -23.70 4.89
CA TYR A 14 11.42 -24.93 5.63
C TYR A 14 11.53 -26.15 4.72
N LEU A 15 11.46 -27.34 5.32
CA LEU A 15 11.63 -28.61 4.63
C LEU A 15 10.69 -28.76 3.42
N GLU A 16 9.43 -28.32 3.56
CA GLU A 16 8.44 -28.39 2.48
C GLU A 16 8.73 -27.42 1.31
N ASP A 17 9.54 -26.39 1.52
CA ASP A 17 9.86 -25.42 0.48
C ASP A 17 10.97 -25.94 -0.46
N ILE A 18 11.82 -26.87 0.00
CA ILE A 18 13.03 -27.33 -0.72
C ILE A 18 12.74 -27.82 -2.16
N PRO A 19 11.70 -28.65 -2.41
CA PRO A 19 11.40 -29.12 -3.76
C PRO A 19 11.04 -28.01 -4.74
N HIS A 20 10.61 -26.86 -4.23
CA HIS A 20 10.14 -25.72 -5.03
C HIS A 20 11.25 -24.71 -5.35
N ILE A 21 12.42 -24.82 -4.72
CA ILE A 21 13.49 -23.83 -4.88
C ILE A 21 14.13 -23.93 -6.27
N ILE A 22 14.15 -22.80 -6.97
CA ILE A 22 14.86 -22.62 -8.23
C ILE A 22 16.35 -22.49 -7.96
N HIS A 23 17.18 -23.14 -8.78
CA HIS A 23 18.62 -22.98 -8.68
C HIS A 23 19.03 -21.50 -8.79
N PRO A 24 19.87 -20.95 -7.88
CA PRO A 24 20.20 -19.54 -7.85
C PRO A 24 20.75 -18.98 -9.16
N ALA A 25 21.58 -19.75 -9.88
CA ALA A 25 22.09 -19.32 -11.18
C ALA A 25 20.98 -19.11 -12.23
N THR A 26 19.97 -19.99 -12.23
CA THR A 26 18.79 -19.85 -13.10
C THR A 26 17.94 -18.67 -12.67
N ALA A 27 17.70 -18.50 -11.36
CA ALA A 27 16.96 -17.37 -10.83
C ALA A 27 17.61 -16.01 -11.16
N VAL A 28 18.94 -15.94 -11.11
CA VAL A 28 19.70 -14.73 -11.50
C VAL A 28 19.57 -14.48 -12.99
N HIS A 29 19.77 -15.51 -13.82
CA HIS A 29 19.66 -15.37 -15.27
C HIS A 29 18.27 -14.89 -15.69
N ASP A 30 17.20 -15.48 -15.14
CA ASP A 30 15.83 -15.10 -15.47
C ASP A 30 15.50 -13.64 -15.10
N LEU A 31 16.22 -13.07 -14.13
CA LEU A 31 16.01 -11.71 -13.60
C LEU A 31 17.09 -10.71 -14.03
N GLU A 32 18.10 -11.11 -14.82
CA GLU A 32 19.28 -10.27 -15.10
C GLU A 32 18.91 -8.98 -15.83
N ASP A 33 17.90 -9.04 -16.70
CA ASP A 33 17.32 -7.90 -17.40
C ASP A 33 16.82 -6.80 -16.45
N THR A 34 16.40 -7.15 -15.22
CA THR A 34 15.89 -6.17 -14.24
C THR A 34 16.98 -5.23 -13.72
N ALA A 35 18.25 -5.59 -13.86
CA ALA A 35 19.39 -4.81 -13.41
C ALA A 35 20.05 -4.00 -14.55
N LEU A 36 19.45 -3.93 -15.73
CA LEU A 36 19.97 -3.13 -16.83
C LEU A 36 19.51 -1.66 -16.74
N PRO A 37 20.37 -0.68 -17.09
CA PRO A 37 19.98 0.72 -17.19
C PRO A 37 18.84 0.92 -18.21
N ASN A 38 17.97 1.90 -17.96
CA ASN A 38 16.87 2.31 -18.84
C ASN A 38 15.81 1.24 -19.15
N ARG A 39 15.78 0.12 -18.41
CA ARG A 39 14.68 -0.84 -18.50
C ARG A 39 13.44 -0.31 -17.79
N ILE A 40 12.32 -0.34 -18.51
CA ILE A 40 10.99 -0.15 -17.92
C ILE A 40 10.59 -1.49 -17.30
N ILE A 41 10.70 -1.57 -15.99
CA ILE A 41 10.37 -2.77 -15.23
C ILE A 41 8.86 -2.79 -15.00
N GLN A 42 8.20 -3.77 -15.60
CA GLN A 42 6.81 -4.07 -15.31
C GLN A 42 6.76 -4.94 -14.05
N GLU A 43 6.39 -4.35 -12.91
CA GLU A 43 6.42 -5.05 -11.61
C GLU A 43 5.55 -6.31 -11.58
N TRP A 44 4.48 -6.34 -12.38
CA TRP A 44 3.64 -7.53 -12.55
C TRP A 44 4.40 -8.70 -13.19
N ASN A 45 5.50 -8.47 -13.91
CA ASN A 45 6.36 -9.51 -14.53
C ASN A 45 7.38 -10.15 -13.59
N LEU A 46 7.46 -9.67 -12.35
CA LEU A 46 8.43 -10.13 -11.36
C LEU A 46 7.86 -11.22 -10.44
N PRO A 47 8.72 -12.03 -9.80
CA PRO A 47 8.28 -12.98 -8.79
C PRO A 47 7.54 -12.28 -7.64
N GLN A 48 6.51 -12.92 -7.11
CA GLN A 48 5.76 -12.42 -5.97
C GLN A 48 6.72 -12.17 -4.80
N GLY A 49 6.69 -10.96 -4.23
CA GLY A 49 7.56 -10.60 -3.12
C GLY A 49 8.96 -10.10 -3.52
N TYR A 50 9.37 -10.21 -4.78
CA TYR A 50 10.71 -9.79 -5.21
C TYR A 50 10.96 -8.28 -5.02
N THR A 51 9.99 -7.43 -5.40
CA THR A 51 10.05 -5.97 -5.22
C THR A 51 10.22 -5.54 -3.75
N GLN A 52 9.86 -6.41 -2.81
CA GLN A 52 10.05 -6.17 -1.38
C GLN A 52 11.54 -6.15 -1.00
N PHE A 53 12.32 -7.05 -1.58
CA PHE A 53 13.76 -7.11 -1.36
C PHE A 53 14.47 -5.95 -2.08
N VAL A 54 14.05 -5.65 -3.31
CA VAL A 54 14.54 -4.48 -4.08
C VAL A 54 14.35 -3.18 -3.31
N SER A 55 13.19 -2.99 -2.67
CA SER A 55 12.89 -1.76 -1.93
C SER A 55 13.86 -1.46 -0.78
N ARG A 56 14.57 -2.48 -0.25
CA ARG A 56 15.59 -2.29 0.81
C ARG A 56 16.79 -1.51 0.31
N TYR A 57 17.07 -1.58 -1.00
CA TYR A 57 18.21 -0.92 -1.63
C TYR A 57 17.85 0.42 -2.28
N HIS A 58 16.56 0.76 -2.43
CA HIS A 58 16.14 2.05 -2.99
C HIS A 58 16.67 3.26 -2.21
N GLN A 59 16.85 3.13 -0.89
CA GLN A 59 17.44 4.19 -0.05
C GLN A 59 18.91 4.49 -0.37
N PHE A 60 19.62 3.56 -1.01
CA PHE A 60 21.02 3.75 -1.39
C PHE A 60 21.18 4.20 -2.85
N HIS A 61 20.14 4.00 -3.67
CA HIS A 61 20.20 4.16 -5.14
C HIS A 61 19.15 5.11 -5.70
N HIS A 62 18.79 6.17 -4.98
CA HIS A 62 17.72 7.11 -5.35
C HIS A 62 17.81 7.67 -6.79
N GLN A 63 19.03 7.91 -7.29
CA GLN A 63 19.25 8.45 -8.64
C GLN A 63 19.41 7.37 -9.71
N ARG A 64 19.55 6.09 -9.31
CA ARG A 64 19.80 4.96 -10.22
C ARG A 64 19.03 3.70 -9.75
N PRO A 65 17.69 3.67 -9.89
CA PRO A 65 16.86 2.60 -9.32
C PRO A 65 17.27 1.17 -9.75
N TRP A 66 17.81 0.99 -10.96
CA TRP A 66 18.29 -0.30 -11.46
C TRP A 66 19.42 -0.92 -10.60
N LEU A 67 20.20 -0.11 -9.87
CA LEU A 67 21.22 -0.62 -8.94
C LEU A 67 20.60 -1.38 -7.75
N ALA A 68 19.38 -1.03 -7.33
CA ALA A 68 18.67 -1.77 -6.29
C ALA A 68 18.28 -3.19 -6.75
N TYR A 69 17.94 -3.34 -8.04
CA TYR A 69 17.69 -4.64 -8.65
C TYR A 69 18.98 -5.46 -8.76
N ARG A 70 20.09 -4.81 -9.14
CA ARG A 70 21.41 -5.44 -9.18
C ARG A 70 21.83 -5.98 -7.80
N ASP A 71 21.69 -5.19 -6.74
CA ASP A 71 22.07 -5.62 -5.40
C ASP A 71 21.14 -6.75 -4.88
N THR A 72 19.87 -6.75 -5.31
CA THR A 72 18.94 -7.86 -5.00
C THR A 72 19.29 -9.14 -5.77
N LEU A 73 19.75 -9.02 -7.02
CA LEU A 73 20.29 -10.15 -7.78
C LEU A 73 21.54 -10.73 -7.12
N ASP A 74 22.40 -9.89 -6.53
CA ASP A 74 23.53 -10.36 -5.74
C ASP A 74 23.07 -11.15 -4.51
N ASP A 75 22.02 -10.70 -3.82
CA ASP A 75 21.44 -11.48 -2.71
C ASP A 75 20.88 -12.85 -3.15
N ILE A 76 20.34 -12.96 -4.37
CA ILE A 76 19.96 -14.27 -4.96
C ILE A 76 21.21 -15.08 -5.30
N ARG A 77 22.21 -14.46 -5.95
CA ARG A 77 23.48 -15.09 -6.33
C ARG A 77 24.22 -15.67 -5.13
N TYR A 78 24.17 -14.98 -3.99
CA TYR A 78 24.73 -15.42 -2.72
C TYR A 78 23.74 -16.18 -1.83
N GLY A 79 22.60 -16.63 -2.35
CA GLY A 79 21.68 -17.53 -1.66
C GLY A 79 20.95 -16.96 -0.44
N LYS A 80 20.98 -15.64 -0.21
CA LYS A 80 20.25 -14.96 0.87
C LYS A 80 18.76 -14.82 0.56
N ILE A 81 18.44 -14.74 -0.73
CA ILE A 81 17.08 -14.76 -1.26
C ILE A 81 16.97 -15.97 -2.18
N VAL A 82 15.85 -16.68 -2.10
CA VAL A 82 15.54 -17.80 -3.00
C VAL A 82 14.21 -17.57 -3.70
N LEU A 83 14.09 -18.10 -4.92
CA LEU A 83 12.82 -18.14 -5.65
C LEU A 83 12.21 -19.53 -5.52
N LEU A 84 10.92 -19.58 -5.16
CA LEU A 84 10.13 -20.80 -5.05
C LEU A 84 9.08 -20.84 -6.15
N ARG A 85 8.92 -21.97 -6.81
CA ARG A 85 7.84 -22.21 -7.78
C ARG A 85 6.53 -22.52 -7.07
N LYS A 86 5.43 -21.94 -7.54
CA LYS A 86 4.08 -22.22 -7.05
C LYS A 86 3.57 -23.58 -7.51
N ASP A 87 3.93 -23.98 -8.74
CA ASP A 87 3.49 -25.25 -9.35
C ASP A 87 4.71 -26.05 -9.84
N ILE A 88 4.69 -27.38 -9.63
CA ILE A 88 5.75 -28.31 -10.09
C ILE A 88 5.49 -28.77 -11.54
N THR A 89 4.35 -28.42 -12.13
CA THR A 89 3.91 -28.93 -13.43
C THR A 89 4.56 -28.19 -14.61
N GLY A 90 5.58 -28.81 -15.21
CA GLY A 90 6.15 -28.46 -16.52
C GLY A 90 7.59 -27.94 -16.46
N ASN A 91 8.33 -28.14 -17.57
CA ASN A 91 9.75 -27.83 -17.87
C ASN A 91 10.34 -26.58 -17.16
N ALA A 92 10.50 -26.66 -15.86
CA ALA A 92 11.05 -25.59 -15.06
C ALA A 92 12.48 -26.00 -14.68
N GLY A 93 13.44 -25.11 -14.91
CA GLY A 93 14.89 -25.38 -14.87
C GLY A 93 15.43 -26.06 -13.60
N PRO A 94 16.75 -26.21 -13.46
CA PRO A 94 17.32 -26.95 -12.34
C PRO A 94 16.83 -26.42 -10.97
N GLY A 95 16.49 -27.33 -10.06
CA GLY A 95 16.24 -27.02 -8.64
C GLY A 95 17.51 -27.22 -7.81
N VAL A 96 17.39 -27.24 -6.48
CA VAL A 96 18.53 -27.38 -5.53
C VAL A 96 18.91 -28.83 -5.20
N ILE A 97 18.10 -29.80 -5.63
CA ILE A 97 18.35 -31.24 -5.45
C ILE A 97 18.69 -31.87 -6.80
N SER A 98 19.68 -32.77 -6.81
CA SER A 98 20.03 -33.63 -7.94
C SER A 98 20.34 -35.04 -7.42
N ASN A 99 19.76 -36.07 -8.03
CA ASN A 99 19.95 -37.47 -7.63
C ASN A 99 19.74 -37.72 -6.12
N GLY A 100 18.71 -37.07 -5.55
CA GLY A 100 18.36 -37.20 -4.13
C GLY A 100 19.25 -36.41 -3.16
N ASN A 101 20.28 -35.71 -3.64
CA ASN A 101 21.20 -34.94 -2.80
C ASN A 101 21.17 -33.44 -3.14
N LEU A 102 21.57 -32.60 -2.18
CA LEU A 102 21.84 -31.18 -2.46
C LEU A 102 22.95 -31.07 -3.49
N ARG A 103 22.79 -30.15 -4.46
CA ARG A 103 23.84 -29.91 -5.45
C ARG A 103 25.04 -29.22 -4.80
N ASN A 104 26.23 -29.52 -5.30
CA ASN A 104 27.49 -28.98 -4.78
C ASN A 104 27.84 -27.59 -5.35
N ASP A 105 27.11 -27.13 -6.36
CA ASP A 105 27.25 -25.82 -7.02
C ASP A 105 26.39 -24.72 -6.37
N LEU A 106 25.70 -25.02 -5.27
CA LEU A 106 24.91 -24.05 -4.53
C LEU A 106 25.80 -23.03 -3.79
N PRO A 107 25.35 -21.77 -3.65
CA PRO A 107 26.01 -20.80 -2.78
C PRO A 107 26.15 -21.34 -1.34
N LEU A 108 27.30 -21.09 -0.71
CA LEU A 108 27.65 -21.69 0.58
C LEU A 108 26.59 -21.46 1.68
N SER A 109 26.02 -20.25 1.73
CA SER A 109 24.93 -19.86 2.64
C SER A 109 23.69 -20.74 2.46
N LEU A 110 23.24 -20.88 1.22
CA LEU A 110 22.08 -21.69 0.85
C LEU A 110 22.36 -23.17 1.13
N PHE A 111 23.51 -23.69 0.68
CA PHE A 111 23.89 -25.08 0.92
C PHE A 111 23.89 -25.41 2.42
N THR A 112 24.52 -24.56 3.24
CA THR A 112 24.62 -24.77 4.69
C THR A 112 23.24 -24.76 5.35
N ARG A 113 22.38 -23.81 4.99
CA ARG A 113 21.02 -23.71 5.53
C ARG A 113 20.15 -24.90 5.12
N LEU A 114 20.18 -25.30 3.86
CA LEU A 114 19.39 -26.45 3.39
C LEU A 114 19.85 -27.75 4.04
N ARG A 115 21.16 -27.94 4.21
CA ARG A 115 21.71 -29.07 4.95
C ARG A 115 21.22 -29.09 6.40
N ASP A 116 21.21 -27.94 7.07
CA ASP A 116 20.68 -27.81 8.43
C ASP A 116 19.19 -28.15 8.50
N ILE A 117 18.36 -27.59 7.61
CA ILE A 117 16.92 -27.88 7.51
C ILE A 117 16.66 -29.38 7.29
N ILE A 118 17.39 -30.03 6.38
CA ILE A 118 17.26 -31.47 6.10
C ILE A 118 17.69 -32.29 7.32
N SER A 119 18.83 -31.96 7.92
CA SER A 119 19.36 -32.71 9.08
C SER A 119 18.46 -32.64 10.31
N ARG A 120 17.84 -31.48 10.54
CA ARG A 120 16.96 -31.22 11.69
C ARG A 120 15.47 -31.42 11.39
N GLN A 121 15.13 -31.75 10.14
CA GLN A 121 13.74 -31.88 9.67
C GLN A 121 12.89 -30.64 10.02
N LEU A 122 13.42 -29.44 9.79
CA LEU A 122 12.76 -28.18 10.18
C LEU A 122 11.49 -27.97 9.34
N LYS A 123 10.33 -28.21 9.94
CA LYS A 123 9.01 -27.90 9.37
C LYS A 123 8.56 -26.52 9.78
N ARG A 124 7.72 -25.89 8.96
CA ARG A 124 7.15 -24.58 9.28
C ARG A 124 6.38 -24.62 10.61
N PRO A 125 6.56 -23.61 11.49
CA PRO A 125 5.82 -23.52 12.73
C PRO A 125 4.32 -23.45 12.47
N GLY A 126 3.57 -24.43 12.98
CA GLY A 126 2.13 -24.38 13.00
C GLY A 126 1.67 -23.36 14.04
N TYR A 127 1.29 -22.16 13.60
CA TYR A 127 0.54 -21.26 14.46
C TYR A 127 -0.88 -21.80 14.59
N TYR A 128 -1.15 -22.51 15.69
CA TYR A 128 -2.52 -22.85 16.08
C TYR A 128 -3.21 -21.57 16.56
N VAL A 129 -3.95 -20.91 15.67
CA VAL A 129 -5.17 -20.21 16.11
C VAL A 129 -6.08 -21.30 16.64
N ARG A 130 -6.52 -21.17 17.89
CA ARG A 130 -7.44 -22.11 18.54
C ARG A 130 -8.73 -22.15 17.72
N SER A 131 -8.83 -23.13 16.82
CA SER A 131 -10.05 -23.45 16.10
C SER A 131 -11.07 -23.92 17.12
N THR A 132 -12.01 -23.07 17.51
CA THR A 132 -13.27 -23.56 18.06
C THR A 132 -13.91 -24.41 16.98
N THR A 133 -14.10 -25.69 17.29
CA THR A 133 -14.83 -26.67 16.50
C THR A 133 -16.07 -26.02 15.88
N PRO A 134 -16.29 -26.12 14.55
CA PRO A 134 -17.57 -25.75 13.98
C PRO A 134 -18.58 -26.75 14.54
N ALA A 135 -19.38 -26.31 15.51
CA ALA A 135 -20.64 -26.97 15.75
C ALA A 135 -21.36 -27.03 14.41
N GLN A 136 -21.85 -28.22 14.04
CA GLN A 136 -22.75 -28.40 12.91
C GLN A 136 -24.04 -27.62 13.19
N HIS A 137 -24.00 -26.32 12.93
CA HIS A 137 -25.19 -25.55 12.65
C HIS A 137 -25.36 -25.58 11.15
N ALA A 138 -26.18 -26.51 10.69
CA ALA A 138 -26.97 -26.30 9.48
C ALA A 138 -27.84 -25.05 9.71
N GLN A 139 -27.23 -23.88 9.54
CA GLN A 139 -27.94 -22.65 9.26
C GLN A 139 -27.59 -22.31 7.83
N SER A 140 -28.61 -22.21 6.99
CA SER A 140 -28.51 -21.76 5.60
C SER A 140 -27.53 -20.60 5.51
N THR A 141 -26.30 -20.84 5.03
CA THR A 141 -25.39 -19.77 4.70
C THR A 141 -26.06 -19.06 3.53
N LYS A 142 -26.72 -17.93 3.80
CA LYS A 142 -27.09 -16.99 2.74
C LYS A 142 -25.80 -16.72 1.98
N THR A 143 -25.74 -17.17 0.73
CA THR A 143 -24.64 -16.87 -0.17
C THR A 143 -24.37 -15.37 -0.08
N ILE A 144 -23.13 -14.96 0.17
CA ILE A 144 -22.75 -13.55 0.31
C ILE A 144 -22.66 -12.95 -1.10
N ASN A 145 -23.77 -12.99 -1.83
CA ASN A 145 -23.88 -12.62 -3.24
C ASN A 145 -24.81 -11.42 -3.45
N SER A 146 -24.71 -10.46 -2.52
CA SER A 146 -25.49 -9.22 -2.52
C SER A 146 -24.75 -8.07 -3.19
N LYS A 147 -25.46 -6.98 -3.53
CA LYS A 147 -24.84 -5.74 -4.06
C LYS A 147 -23.74 -5.20 -3.15
N ALA A 148 -23.94 -5.29 -1.83
CA ALA A 148 -22.94 -4.84 -0.86
C ALA A 148 -21.62 -5.64 -0.96
N ALA A 149 -21.70 -6.95 -1.17
CA ALA A 149 -20.53 -7.79 -1.39
C ALA A 149 -19.80 -7.43 -2.69
N GLY A 150 -20.57 -7.18 -3.75
CA GLY A 150 -20.06 -6.66 -5.03
C GLY A 150 -19.28 -5.36 -4.90
N ARG A 151 -19.86 -4.37 -4.21
CA ARG A 151 -19.22 -3.06 -3.99
C ARG A 151 -17.91 -3.19 -3.21
N LEU A 152 -17.88 -4.04 -2.19
CA LEU A 152 -16.67 -4.34 -1.41
C LEU A 152 -15.59 -5.04 -2.24
N LEU A 153 -15.98 -5.90 -3.17
CA LEU A 153 -15.03 -6.52 -4.09
C LEU A 153 -14.47 -5.49 -5.08
N ALA A 154 -15.30 -4.61 -5.63
CA ALA A 154 -14.84 -3.54 -6.51
C ALA A 154 -13.90 -2.57 -5.80
N ALA A 155 -14.23 -2.23 -4.56
CA ALA A 155 -13.37 -1.51 -3.63
C ALA A 155 -12.02 -2.19 -3.46
N GLY A 156 -12.05 -3.48 -3.12
CA GLY A 156 -10.85 -4.32 -2.96
C GLY A 156 -10.03 -4.40 -4.24
N GLY A 157 -10.65 -4.52 -5.40
CA GLY A 157 -10.00 -4.57 -6.71
C GLY A 157 -9.26 -3.28 -7.04
N LEU A 158 -9.92 -2.13 -6.90
CA LEU A 158 -9.31 -0.82 -7.07
C LEU A 158 -8.17 -0.59 -6.08
N TYR A 159 -8.41 -0.88 -4.80
CA TYR A 159 -7.47 -0.67 -3.70
C TYR A 159 -6.21 -1.55 -3.83
N ASN A 160 -6.36 -2.78 -4.31
CA ASN A 160 -5.26 -3.70 -4.54
C ASN A 160 -4.63 -3.56 -5.94
N GLY A 161 -5.15 -2.66 -6.79
CA GLY A 161 -4.73 -2.57 -8.19
C GLY A 161 -4.99 -3.85 -8.98
N ASN A 162 -5.98 -4.64 -8.56
CA ASN A 162 -6.38 -5.92 -9.13
C ASN A 162 -7.89 -5.92 -9.39
N VAL A 163 -8.34 -4.99 -10.24
CA VAL A 163 -9.75 -4.87 -10.62
C VAL A 163 -10.24 -6.18 -11.25
N GLU A 164 -9.48 -6.78 -12.16
CA GLU A 164 -9.89 -8.02 -12.84
C GLU A 164 -10.05 -9.22 -11.90
N GLY A 165 -9.12 -9.43 -10.96
CA GLY A 165 -9.20 -10.57 -10.05
C GLY A 165 -10.36 -10.47 -9.05
N PHE A 166 -10.67 -9.26 -8.60
CA PHE A 166 -11.82 -9.03 -7.72
C PHE A 166 -13.15 -9.02 -8.49
N ARG A 167 -13.15 -8.59 -9.76
CA ARG A 167 -14.29 -8.76 -10.69
C ARG A 167 -14.64 -10.22 -10.85
N HIS A 168 -13.65 -11.05 -11.16
CA HIS A 168 -13.82 -12.50 -11.27
C HIS A 168 -14.36 -13.11 -9.96
N THR A 169 -13.94 -12.59 -8.80
CA THR A 169 -14.47 -13.03 -7.50
C THR A 169 -15.95 -12.65 -7.35
N ALA A 170 -16.38 -11.47 -7.82
CA ALA A 170 -17.78 -11.05 -7.79
C ALA A 170 -18.65 -11.92 -8.72
N GLU A 171 -18.12 -12.28 -9.89
CA GLU A 171 -18.75 -13.21 -10.83
C GLU A 171 -18.91 -14.61 -10.23
N GLN A 172 -17.89 -15.11 -9.54
CA GLN A 172 -17.92 -16.39 -8.83
C GLN A 172 -18.93 -16.42 -7.68
N LEU A 173 -19.13 -15.30 -6.98
CA LEU A 173 -20.18 -15.19 -5.96
C LEU A 173 -21.58 -15.19 -6.57
N GLY A 174 -21.72 -14.71 -7.81
CA GLY A 174 -23.00 -14.64 -8.53
C GLY A 174 -24.01 -13.69 -7.87
N GLY A 175 -25.31 -13.95 -8.06
CA GLY A 175 -26.38 -13.15 -7.47
C GLY A 175 -26.31 -11.68 -7.88
N GLU A 176 -26.50 -10.77 -6.92
CA GLU A 176 -26.39 -9.32 -7.12
C GLU A 176 -24.96 -8.79 -6.92
N ALA A 177 -23.97 -9.65 -6.66
CA ALA A 177 -22.59 -9.21 -6.43
C ALA A 177 -21.98 -8.59 -7.68
N VAL A 178 -22.26 -9.11 -8.88
CA VAL A 178 -21.78 -8.51 -10.13
C VAL A 178 -22.43 -7.14 -10.35
N GLU A 179 -23.73 -7.01 -10.12
CA GLU A 179 -24.42 -5.71 -10.24
C GLU A 179 -23.86 -4.68 -9.24
N GLY A 180 -23.61 -5.09 -7.99
CA GLY A 180 -22.98 -4.24 -6.99
C GLY A 180 -21.53 -3.88 -7.33
N TYR A 181 -20.80 -4.78 -7.97
CA TYR A 181 -19.45 -4.55 -8.47
C TYR A 181 -19.45 -3.52 -9.61
N ASP A 182 -20.33 -3.69 -10.59
CA ASP A 182 -20.49 -2.81 -11.74
C ASP A 182 -21.01 -1.42 -11.36
N GLN A 183 -21.81 -1.30 -10.30
CA GLN A 183 -22.19 0.00 -9.73
C GLN A 183 -20.99 0.83 -9.23
N VAL A 184 -19.85 0.20 -8.95
CA VAL A 184 -18.61 0.85 -8.50
C VAL A 184 -17.61 1.04 -9.65
N LEU A 185 -17.78 0.36 -10.79
CA LEU A 185 -16.76 0.31 -11.85
C LEU A 185 -17.31 0.49 -13.27
N ASN A 186 -18.53 0.98 -13.45
CA ASN A 186 -19.07 1.32 -14.77
C ASN A 186 -18.26 2.44 -15.47
N GLU A 187 -18.45 2.58 -16.79
CA GLU A 187 -17.69 3.48 -17.69
C GLU A 187 -17.80 4.99 -17.36
N THR A 188 -18.54 5.35 -16.31
CA THR A 188 -18.68 6.74 -15.80
C THR A 188 -18.24 6.87 -14.34
N THR A 189 -17.54 5.89 -13.78
CA THR A 189 -17.21 5.85 -12.35
C THR A 189 -16.14 6.89 -11.98
N SER A 190 -16.63 8.06 -11.60
CA SER A 190 -15.87 9.19 -11.05
C SER A 190 -15.28 8.85 -9.67
N GLY A 191 -14.29 9.67 -9.23
CA GLY A 191 -13.58 9.51 -7.95
C GLY A 191 -14.44 9.44 -6.68
N MET A 192 -15.75 9.72 -6.75
CA MET A 192 -16.74 9.47 -5.68
C MET A 192 -16.78 8.02 -5.19
N LEU A 193 -16.74 7.02 -6.07
CA LEU A 193 -16.96 5.61 -5.68
C LEU A 193 -15.71 4.95 -5.07
N VAL A 194 -14.51 5.38 -5.47
CA VAL A 194 -13.23 4.91 -4.89
C VAL A 194 -13.07 5.33 -3.42
N ALA A 195 -13.51 6.55 -3.10
CA ALA A 195 -13.54 7.04 -1.73
C ALA A 195 -14.59 6.27 -0.91
N ALA A 196 -15.81 6.07 -1.41
CA ALA A 196 -16.85 5.28 -0.74
C ALA A 196 -16.41 3.83 -0.43
N ALA A 197 -15.68 3.22 -1.34
CA ALA A 197 -15.12 1.87 -1.27
C ALA A 197 -14.09 1.65 -0.14
N SER A 198 -13.36 2.70 0.24
CA SER A 198 -12.22 2.63 1.18
C SER A 198 -12.60 3.02 2.62
N LEU A 199 -13.87 3.33 2.88
CA LEU A 199 -14.37 3.80 4.16
C LEU A 199 -14.89 2.61 4.98
N LEU A 200 -14.40 2.47 6.21
CA LEU A 200 -14.71 1.31 7.05
C LEU A 200 -16.04 1.41 7.82
N VAL A 201 -16.74 2.55 7.72
CA VAL A 201 -17.76 2.91 8.71
C VAL A 201 -19.16 3.06 8.08
N ILE A 202 -20.08 2.29 8.68
CA ILE A 202 -21.52 2.11 8.47
C ILE A 202 -21.91 1.16 7.33
N ARG A 203 -22.70 0.13 7.69
CA ARG A 203 -23.27 -0.90 6.78
C ARG A 203 -24.27 -0.34 5.73
N ASN A 204 -24.55 0.96 5.75
CA ASN A 204 -25.44 1.72 4.87
C ASN A 204 -25.36 3.23 5.23
N PRO A 205 -24.29 3.96 4.85
CA PRO A 205 -24.26 5.40 5.03
C PRO A 205 -25.35 6.03 4.14
N ARG A 206 -26.18 6.91 4.72
CA ARG A 206 -27.20 7.66 3.97
C ARG A 206 -26.63 8.92 3.32
N SER A 207 -25.52 9.44 3.85
CA SER A 207 -24.81 10.63 3.34
C SER A 207 -23.30 10.55 3.60
N ALA A 208 -22.52 11.44 2.98
CA ALA A 208 -21.06 11.50 3.11
C ALA A 208 -20.62 11.85 4.55
N ASP A 209 -21.40 12.66 5.26
CA ASP A 209 -21.12 13.11 6.63
C ASP A 209 -21.11 11.98 7.66
N GLU A 210 -21.71 10.83 7.33
CA GLU A 210 -21.72 9.64 8.20
C GLU A 210 -20.40 8.83 8.13
N LEU A 211 -19.45 9.22 7.26
CA LEU A 211 -18.20 8.51 7.02
C LEU A 211 -17.06 9.14 7.83
N THR A 212 -16.66 8.50 8.94
CA THR A 212 -15.69 9.08 9.89
C THR A 212 -14.29 8.46 9.84
N SER A 213 -14.07 7.41 9.07
CA SER A 213 -12.78 6.71 9.00
C SER A 213 -12.49 6.18 7.60
N TYR A 214 -11.21 6.28 7.20
CA TYR A 214 -10.70 5.83 5.90
C TYR A 214 -9.56 4.83 6.08
N LEU A 215 -9.61 3.70 5.38
CA LEU A 215 -8.51 2.74 5.37
C LEU A 215 -7.53 3.07 4.26
N GLY A 216 -6.41 3.70 4.62
CA GLY A 216 -5.33 4.04 3.70
C GLY A 216 -4.22 3.01 3.66
N LYS A 217 -3.30 3.20 2.71
CA LYS A 217 -2.12 2.34 2.53
C LYS A 217 -0.85 3.13 2.76
N TYR A 218 0.02 2.60 3.62
CA TYR A 218 1.40 3.06 3.74
C TYR A 218 2.34 1.88 3.56
N LYS A 219 3.15 1.92 2.50
CA LYS A 219 3.98 0.79 2.05
C LYS A 219 3.09 -0.45 1.83
N LYS A 220 3.19 -1.46 2.70
CA LYS A 220 2.41 -2.70 2.66
C LYS A 220 1.43 -2.85 3.82
N ALA A 221 1.41 -1.89 4.74
CA ALA A 221 0.50 -1.88 5.85
C ALA A 221 -0.74 -1.07 5.51
N HIS A 222 -1.86 -1.51 6.05
CA HIS A 222 -3.07 -0.71 6.13
C HIS A 222 -2.92 0.26 7.30
N VAL A 223 -3.33 1.50 7.06
CA VAL A 223 -3.29 2.59 8.03
C VAL A 223 -4.71 3.05 8.16
N LEU A 224 -5.29 2.83 9.33
CA LEU A 224 -6.57 3.40 9.64
C LEU A 224 -6.40 4.90 9.88
N LEU A 225 -7.02 5.70 9.02
CA LEU A 225 -7.20 7.12 9.22
C LEU A 225 -8.57 7.31 9.90
N ASP A 226 -8.60 7.34 11.22
CA ASP A 226 -9.81 7.66 11.98
C ASP A 226 -10.02 9.17 12.07
N ASP A 227 -11.20 9.62 12.50
CA ASP A 227 -11.56 11.03 12.66
C ASP A 227 -11.33 11.87 11.38
N MET A 228 -11.88 11.36 10.29
CA MET A 228 -11.85 11.96 8.97
C MET A 228 -13.21 12.60 8.68
N ASN A 229 -13.20 13.77 8.05
CA ASN A 229 -14.34 14.33 7.34
C ASN A 229 -14.29 13.90 5.88
N VAL A 230 -15.40 13.35 5.37
CA VAL A 230 -15.57 13.00 3.97
C VAL A 230 -16.64 13.89 3.37
N SER A 231 -16.24 14.89 2.59
CA SER A 231 -17.16 15.84 1.97
C SER A 231 -17.28 15.62 0.47
N GLU A 232 -18.47 15.85 -0.11
CA GLU A 232 -18.60 15.96 -1.57
C GLU A 232 -17.90 17.25 -2.05
N LEU A 233 -17.02 17.11 -3.05
CA LEU A 233 -16.22 18.18 -3.62
C LEU A 233 -16.35 18.11 -5.15
N ASN A 234 -16.58 19.25 -5.81
CA ASN A 234 -16.37 19.34 -7.25
C ASN A 234 -14.91 19.69 -7.51
N TYR A 235 -14.04 18.67 -7.57
CA TYR A 235 -12.62 18.85 -7.75
C TYR A 235 -12.34 19.42 -9.14
N MET A 236 -11.69 20.58 -9.20
CA MET A 236 -11.31 21.28 -10.43
C MET A 236 -9.82 21.63 -10.36
N ARG A 237 -9.05 21.14 -11.33
CA ARG A 237 -7.61 21.42 -11.36
C ARG A 237 -7.32 22.89 -11.65
N ARG A 238 -6.78 23.60 -10.67
CA ARG A 238 -6.48 25.04 -10.71
C ARG A 238 -5.42 25.37 -11.77
N ASP A 239 -5.51 26.59 -12.30
CA ASP A 239 -4.44 27.15 -13.13
C ASP A 239 -3.08 27.14 -12.41
N ARG A 240 -2.01 26.89 -13.16
CA ARG A 240 -0.68 26.70 -12.58
C ARG A 240 -0.08 27.98 -12.03
N ALA A 241 -0.37 29.15 -12.61
CA ALA A 241 0.14 30.43 -12.11
C ALA A 241 -0.54 30.80 -10.77
N GLU A 242 -1.86 30.61 -10.69
CA GLU A 242 -2.62 30.82 -9.45
C GLU A 242 -2.15 29.88 -8.33
N TYR A 243 -1.96 28.59 -8.64
CA TYR A 243 -1.40 27.61 -7.69
C TYR A 243 -0.04 28.07 -7.13
N LEU A 244 0.86 28.52 -8.01
CA LEU A 244 2.21 28.93 -7.61
C LEU A 244 2.17 30.17 -6.69
N ALA A 245 1.29 31.13 -6.96
CA ALA A 245 1.09 32.30 -6.11
C ALA A 245 0.61 31.91 -4.70
N LEU A 246 -0.42 31.06 -4.62
CA LEU A 246 -0.94 30.55 -3.35
C LEU A 246 0.10 29.71 -2.60
N ARG A 247 0.87 28.90 -3.32
CA ARG A 247 1.95 28.10 -2.71
C ARG A 247 3.08 28.98 -2.17
N GLY A 248 3.40 30.08 -2.84
CA GLY A 248 4.33 31.10 -2.35
C GLY A 248 3.85 31.75 -1.06
N GLN A 249 2.61 32.23 -1.03
CA GLN A 249 1.98 32.80 0.17
C GLN A 249 1.96 31.79 1.33
N PHE A 250 1.65 30.52 1.03
CA PHE A 250 1.66 29.45 2.01
C PHE A 250 3.02 29.29 2.68
N ASN A 251 4.08 29.16 1.87
CA ASN A 251 5.42 28.88 2.37
C ASN A 251 5.99 30.02 3.22
N ASN A 252 5.70 31.26 2.85
CA ASN A 252 6.34 32.44 3.42
C ASN A 252 5.60 33.01 4.62
N THR A 253 4.26 32.96 4.63
CA THR A 253 3.45 33.67 5.63
C THR A 253 2.51 32.73 6.37
N VAL A 254 1.70 31.96 5.65
CA VAL A 254 0.58 31.22 6.25
C VAL A 254 1.08 30.06 7.08
N ARG A 255 1.99 29.23 6.55
CA ARG A 255 2.54 28.07 7.26
C ARG A 255 3.20 28.45 8.60
N PRO A 256 4.13 29.42 8.69
CA PRO A 256 4.72 29.78 9.98
C PRO A 256 3.69 30.39 10.95
N ASN A 257 2.70 31.14 10.47
CA ASN A 257 1.66 31.71 11.34
C ASN A 257 0.70 30.63 11.87
N PHE A 258 0.30 29.67 11.03
CA PHE A 258 -0.48 28.51 11.44
C PHE A 258 0.25 27.70 12.52
N LEU A 259 1.55 27.43 12.33
CA LEU A 259 2.33 26.69 13.31
C LEU A 259 2.41 27.43 14.65
N LYS A 260 2.59 28.76 14.63
CA LYS A 260 2.58 29.59 15.86
C LYS A 260 1.25 29.51 16.59
N SER A 261 0.12 29.56 15.88
CA SER A 261 -1.21 29.46 16.50
C SER A 261 -1.49 28.12 17.16
N LEU A 262 -0.71 27.07 16.85
CA LEU A 262 -0.84 25.77 17.48
C LEU A 262 -0.08 25.64 18.80
N SER A 263 0.89 26.52 19.11
CA SER A 263 1.82 26.30 20.23
C SER A 263 1.16 26.12 21.60
N ASP A 264 0.03 26.80 21.85
CA ASP A 264 -0.75 26.68 23.08
C ASP A 264 -2.11 25.97 22.85
N HIS A 265 -2.32 25.37 21.67
CA HIS A 265 -3.57 24.70 21.35
C HIS A 265 -3.71 23.39 22.13
N PRO A 266 -4.89 23.04 22.68
CA PRO A 266 -5.08 21.81 23.46
C PRO A 266 -4.58 20.54 22.75
N ASP A 267 -4.91 20.37 21.46
CA ASP A 267 -4.42 19.23 20.68
C ASP A 267 -2.89 19.19 20.57
N ALA A 268 -2.23 20.35 20.54
CA ALA A 268 -0.77 20.43 20.49
C ALA A 268 -0.17 20.04 21.84
N LEU A 269 -0.73 20.57 22.92
CA LEU A 269 -0.32 20.25 24.29
C LEU A 269 -0.52 18.75 24.60
N ALA A 270 -1.54 18.12 24.01
CA ALA A 270 -1.77 16.69 24.13
C ALA A 270 -0.81 15.83 23.29
N THR A 271 -0.20 16.39 22.24
CA THR A 271 0.55 15.62 21.22
C THR A 271 2.06 15.84 21.26
N PHE A 272 2.52 17.01 21.70
CA PHE A 272 3.92 17.42 21.56
C PHE A 272 4.59 17.66 22.91
N GLU A 273 5.82 17.18 23.01
CA GLU A 273 6.72 17.52 24.11
C GLU A 273 7.13 19.00 24.05
N PRO A 274 7.59 19.60 25.18
CA PRO A 274 7.93 21.02 25.25
C PRO A 274 8.88 21.52 24.15
N ASN A 275 9.86 20.72 23.74
CA ASN A 275 10.80 21.08 22.67
C ASN A 275 10.11 21.23 21.30
N ASP A 276 9.09 20.43 21.02
CA ASP A 276 8.32 20.53 19.77
C ASP A 276 7.30 21.67 19.85
N LEU A 277 6.70 21.94 21.02
CA LEU A 277 5.88 23.13 21.26
C LEU A 277 6.68 24.42 21.05
N MET A 278 7.95 24.47 21.48
CA MET A 278 8.85 25.61 21.20
C MET A 278 9.13 25.78 19.70
N LYS A 279 9.21 24.69 18.93
CA LYS A 279 9.33 24.79 17.46
C LYS A 279 8.06 25.40 16.88
N LEU A 280 6.89 24.95 17.31
CA LEU A 280 5.61 25.53 16.88
C LEU A 280 5.55 27.04 17.19
N ALA A 281 5.91 27.45 18.41
CA ALA A 281 5.94 28.86 18.83
C ALA A 281 6.86 29.75 17.98
N THR A 282 7.86 29.17 17.30
CA THR A 282 8.75 29.87 16.37
C THR A 282 8.33 29.73 14.90
N GLY A 283 7.19 29.10 14.62
CA GLY A 283 6.69 28.85 13.27
C GLY A 283 7.41 27.73 12.53
N LYS A 284 8.06 26.81 13.25
CA LYS A 284 8.80 25.67 12.71
C LYS A 284 8.02 24.38 12.92
N VAL A 285 8.17 23.46 11.97
CA VAL A 285 7.50 22.17 11.99
C VAL A 285 8.28 21.19 12.90
N PRO A 286 7.62 20.48 13.83
CA PRO A 286 8.23 19.37 14.57
C PRO A 286 8.78 18.27 13.66
N SER A 287 9.77 17.51 14.14
CA SER A 287 10.38 16.45 13.33
C SER A 287 9.36 15.34 13.03
N GLY A 288 9.26 14.92 11.78
CA GLY A 288 8.31 13.87 11.38
C GLY A 288 6.87 14.35 11.16
N TRP A 289 6.62 15.66 11.16
CA TRP A 289 5.32 16.27 10.88
C TRP A 289 5.37 17.16 9.62
N GLN A 290 4.20 17.52 9.08
CA GLN A 290 4.05 18.44 7.96
C GLN A 290 2.69 19.14 8.02
N VAL A 291 2.64 20.39 7.57
CA VAL A 291 1.36 21.09 7.37
C VAL A 291 0.77 20.62 6.03
N HIS A 292 -0.44 20.07 6.11
CA HIS A 292 -1.22 19.58 4.98
C HIS A 292 -2.46 20.46 4.79
N HIS A 293 -2.86 20.65 3.53
CA HIS A 293 -4.11 21.30 3.18
C HIS A 293 -5.22 20.26 3.11
N LYS A 294 -6.31 20.45 3.85
CA LYS A 294 -7.47 19.53 3.87
C LYS A 294 -8.09 19.41 2.49
N ILE A 295 -8.32 20.54 1.82
CA ILE A 295 -8.62 20.66 0.39
C ILE A 295 -7.37 21.22 -0.30
N PRO A 296 -6.83 20.55 -1.32
CA PRO A 296 -5.51 20.86 -1.87
C PRO A 296 -5.51 22.19 -2.63
N LEU A 297 -4.36 22.87 -2.65
CA LEU A 297 -4.18 24.08 -3.46
C LEU A 297 -4.20 23.81 -4.97
N ASP A 298 -3.99 22.56 -5.40
CA ASP A 298 -4.15 22.16 -6.82
C ASP A 298 -5.63 22.19 -7.26
N ASP A 299 -6.55 22.39 -6.31
CA ASP A 299 -8.00 22.55 -6.47
C ASP A 299 -8.49 23.79 -5.69
N GLY A 300 -9.80 23.96 -5.49
CA GLY A 300 -10.48 25.04 -4.76
C GLY A 300 -10.05 25.26 -3.30
N GLY A 301 -9.08 24.50 -2.79
CA GLY A 301 -8.47 24.74 -1.48
C GLY A 301 -7.81 26.12 -1.39
N THR A 302 -7.84 26.70 -0.18
CA THR A 302 -7.29 28.03 0.10
C THR A 302 -6.21 27.95 1.19
N ASN A 303 -5.56 29.10 1.45
CA ASN A 303 -4.64 29.26 2.57
C ASN A 303 -5.33 29.66 3.89
N ALA A 304 -6.66 29.51 3.98
CA ALA A 304 -7.37 29.71 5.24
C ALA A 304 -6.89 28.70 6.30
N ILE A 305 -6.84 29.14 7.55
CA ILE A 305 -6.28 28.35 8.66
C ILE A 305 -7.10 27.07 8.93
N ASP A 306 -8.41 27.14 8.76
CA ASP A 306 -9.35 26.00 8.91
C ASP A 306 -9.13 24.90 7.86
N ASN A 307 -8.58 25.25 6.69
CA ASN A 307 -8.17 24.34 5.63
C ASN A 307 -6.80 23.70 5.89
N LEU A 308 -6.16 23.96 7.02
CA LEU A 308 -4.84 23.41 7.37
C LEU A 308 -4.95 22.39 8.51
N VAL A 309 -4.05 21.42 8.47
CA VAL A 309 -3.83 20.46 9.55
C VAL A 309 -2.34 20.16 9.65
N LEU A 310 -1.80 20.13 10.87
CA LEU A 310 -0.47 19.62 11.13
C LEU A 310 -0.55 18.11 11.29
N ILE A 311 -0.01 17.35 10.34
CA ILE A 311 -0.17 15.90 10.25
C ILE A 311 1.18 15.17 10.36
N GLN A 312 1.18 14.02 11.03
CA GLN A 312 2.36 13.16 11.11
C GLN A 312 2.68 12.57 9.73
N ASN A 313 3.92 12.70 9.28
CA ASN A 313 4.36 12.35 7.92
C ASN A 313 4.12 10.87 7.60
N SER A 314 4.58 9.99 8.49
CA SER A 314 4.44 8.55 8.36
C SER A 314 3.78 8.00 9.62
N PRO A 315 2.73 7.17 9.48
CA PRO A 315 2.15 6.70 8.22
C PRO A 315 1.07 7.61 7.60
N TYR A 316 0.56 8.58 8.38
CA TYR A 316 -0.75 9.22 8.13
C TYR A 316 -0.78 10.12 6.90
N HIS A 317 0.10 11.13 6.81
CA HIS A 317 0.14 12.04 5.66
C HIS A 317 0.36 11.28 4.34
N SER A 318 1.20 10.24 4.38
CA SER A 318 1.50 9.41 3.22
C SER A 318 0.29 8.60 2.76
N ALA A 319 -0.43 7.98 3.70
CA ALA A 319 -1.64 7.22 3.40
C ALA A 319 -2.77 8.12 2.85
N LEU A 320 -2.97 9.30 3.45
CA LEU A 320 -3.95 10.29 3.01
C LEU A 320 -3.64 10.84 1.61
N SER A 321 -2.40 11.29 1.38
CA SER A 321 -1.99 11.83 0.08
C SER A 321 -2.13 10.78 -1.03
N LYS A 322 -1.89 9.51 -0.72
CA LYS A 322 -2.08 8.42 -1.68
C LYS A 322 -3.55 8.23 -2.03
N ALA A 323 -4.44 8.26 -1.03
CA ALA A 323 -5.89 8.19 -1.24
C ALA A 323 -6.38 9.31 -2.15
N GLN A 324 -6.04 10.55 -1.79
CA GLN A 324 -6.36 11.76 -2.53
C GLN A 324 -5.82 11.71 -3.98
N SER A 325 -4.59 11.23 -4.16
CA SER A 325 -4.01 11.06 -5.50
C SER A 325 -4.72 10.01 -6.35
N ILE A 326 -5.29 8.96 -5.76
CA ILE A 326 -6.06 7.96 -6.50
C ILE A 326 -7.38 8.58 -6.99
N ILE A 327 -8.05 9.34 -6.12
CA ILE A 327 -9.31 10.04 -6.44
C ILE A 327 -9.15 10.95 -7.67
N THR A 328 -7.98 11.59 -7.83
CA THR A 328 -7.74 12.61 -8.87
C THR A 328 -6.85 12.11 -10.02
N LYS A 329 -6.45 10.83 -10.03
CA LYS A 329 -5.36 10.32 -10.89
C LYS A 329 -5.61 10.56 -12.37
N ASP A 330 -6.83 10.30 -12.82
CA ASP A 330 -7.20 10.29 -14.25
C ASP A 330 -7.94 11.57 -14.67
N LEU A 331 -7.96 12.61 -13.81
CA LEU A 331 -8.59 13.89 -14.12
C LEU A 331 -7.65 14.78 -14.96
N PRO A 332 -8.03 15.18 -16.19
CA PRO A 332 -7.25 16.10 -17.01
C PRO A 332 -7.18 17.51 -16.39
N TYR A 333 -6.21 18.32 -16.82
CA TYR A 333 -6.19 19.75 -16.48
C TYR A 333 -7.44 20.45 -17.05
N ASN A 334 -7.95 21.47 -16.35
CA ASN A 334 -9.17 22.22 -16.70
C ASN A 334 -10.45 21.39 -16.76
N SER A 335 -10.43 20.16 -16.23
CA SER A 335 -11.62 19.33 -16.05
C SER A 335 -12.04 19.34 -14.59
N SER A 336 -13.33 19.23 -14.34
CA SER A 336 -13.89 19.08 -13.00
C SER A 336 -14.61 17.74 -12.84
N THR A 337 -14.57 17.16 -11.66
CA THR A 337 -15.37 15.98 -11.35
C THR A 337 -15.83 16.01 -9.89
N LYS A 338 -17.04 15.49 -9.65
CA LYS A 338 -17.53 15.30 -8.29
C LYS A 338 -16.82 14.11 -7.65
N VAL A 339 -16.28 14.32 -6.46
CA VAL A 339 -15.56 13.32 -5.66
C VAL A 339 -16.00 13.37 -4.21
N LEU A 340 -15.85 12.25 -3.49
CA LEU A 340 -15.87 12.27 -2.03
C LEU A 340 -14.43 12.46 -1.56
N TRP A 341 -14.18 13.53 -0.82
CA TRP A 341 -12.84 13.95 -0.45
C TRP A 341 -12.58 13.69 1.04
N PRO A 342 -11.68 12.75 1.39
CA PRO A 342 -11.29 12.55 2.77
C PRO A 342 -10.30 13.63 3.22
N SER A 343 -10.59 14.25 4.37
CA SER A 343 -9.69 15.20 5.04
C SER A 343 -9.73 15.00 6.56
N PRO A 344 -8.61 15.17 7.30
CA PRO A 344 -8.62 15.03 8.74
C PRO A 344 -9.47 16.10 9.42
N ASN A 345 -10.15 15.72 10.50
CA ASN A 345 -10.74 16.68 11.42
C ASN A 345 -9.67 17.37 12.28
N GLY A 346 -10.06 18.49 12.90
CA GLY A 346 -9.19 19.23 13.81
C GLY A 346 -8.04 19.97 13.13
N VAL A 347 -7.02 20.31 13.94
CA VAL A 347 -5.84 21.08 13.50
C VAL A 347 -4.53 20.30 13.63
N ILE A 348 -4.55 19.17 14.34
CA ILE A 348 -3.42 18.24 14.51
C ILE A 348 -3.90 16.81 14.25
N TYR A 349 -3.10 16.00 13.57
CA TYR A 349 -3.48 14.63 13.23
C TYR A 349 -2.32 13.60 13.22
N PRO A 350 -2.45 12.48 13.95
CA PRO A 350 -3.46 12.21 14.99
C PRO A 350 -3.16 13.03 16.26
N VAL A 351 -4.18 13.26 17.09
CA VAL A 351 -4.02 13.91 18.40
C VAL A 351 -3.58 12.88 19.45
N GLY A 352 -2.71 13.28 20.38
CA GLY A 352 -2.44 12.52 21.61
C GLY A 352 -1.51 11.32 21.46
N LYS A 353 -0.60 11.35 20.48
CA LYS A 353 0.20 10.19 20.08
C LYS A 353 1.62 10.16 20.58
#